data_AF-A0A0U1HVE6-F1
#
_entry.id   AF-A0A0U1HVE6-F1
#
_cell.length_a   1.000
_cell.length_b   1.000
_cell.length_c   1.000
_cell.angle_alpha   90.00
_cell.angle_beta   90.00
_cell.angle_gamma   90.00
#
_symmetry.space_group_name_H-M   'P 1'
#
loop_
_entity.id
_entity.type
_entity.pdbx_description
1 polymer ?
#
loop_
_entity_poly.entity_id
_entity_poly.type
_entity_poly.pdbx_seq_one_letter_code
_entity_poly.pdbx_strand_id
1 'polypeptide(L)'
;MWSCGIQTHSPESHSYYIKGDSVDDVISTPNADELVKNGNFFKDKTAINFALNEAKENEIFNAIIIENAYHSINGNYCYINNPIVNQLDMANIIARKASKLLQEEIDKGNPHYVTAGSILDQLIVAEVSGVNTIDINNSDWVANNPLTKAMKLCIGDNHDQADINAVISDRVIQYYQYKMGEQDSLDLDNHVKRLTGTMLFTISGSQKNNSMVTDQDNFIRDLIELGNKPASNKRDAVYISSYA
;
A
#
# COMPACT_ATOMS: atom_id res chain seq x y z
N MET A 1 19.95 -3.55 31.22
CA MET A 1 21.34 -3.07 31.04
C MET A 1 22.10 -4.15 30.28
N TRP A 2 21.90 -4.24 28.96
CA TRP A 2 22.60 -5.19 28.10
C TRP A 2 23.33 -4.37 27.03
N SER A 3 24.61 -4.70 26.89
CA SER A 3 25.72 -3.88 26.42
C SER A 3 25.77 -3.72 24.90
N CYS A 4 25.84 -2.46 24.44
CA CYS A 4 26.39 -2.12 23.13
C CYS A 4 27.92 -2.23 23.20
N GLY A 5 28.50 -3.18 22.47
CA GLY A 5 29.93 -3.20 22.21
C GLY A 5 30.29 -2.13 21.18
N ILE A 6 31.22 -1.24 21.52
CA ILE A 6 31.92 -0.37 20.57
C ILE A 6 33.15 -1.13 20.09
N GLN A 7 33.37 -1.19 18.77
CA GLN A 7 34.70 -1.41 18.20
C GLN A 7 34.95 -0.44 17.04
N THR A 8 36.15 0.10 17.07
CA THR A 8 36.70 1.26 16.34
C THR A 8 37.08 0.97 14.88
N HIS A 9 37.01 2.02 14.06
CA HIS A 9 37.24 2.11 12.60
C HIS A 9 38.50 1.45 12.02
N SER A 10 38.36 0.87 10.81
CA SER A 10 39.18 1.15 9.61
C SER A 10 38.46 0.64 8.33
N PRO A 11 38.65 1.25 7.14
CA PRO A 11 37.70 1.23 6.04
C PRO A 11 37.94 0.06 5.08
N GLU A 12 36.89 -0.71 4.78
CA GLU A 12 36.70 -1.51 3.57
C GLU A 12 35.40 -2.32 3.77
N SER A 13 34.24 -1.65 3.70
CA SER A 13 32.96 -2.37 3.75
C SER A 13 32.67 -2.97 2.37
N HIS A 14 33.29 -4.12 2.09
CA HIS A 14 32.73 -5.05 1.11
C HIS A 14 31.41 -5.56 1.70
N SER A 15 30.28 -5.11 1.13
CA SER A 15 28.96 -5.56 1.53
C SER A 15 28.81 -7.04 1.15
N TYR A 16 28.97 -7.93 2.13
CA TYR A 16 28.57 -9.32 1.95
C TYR A 16 27.05 -9.39 2.01
N TYR A 17 26.42 -9.44 0.83
CA TYR A 17 25.06 -9.94 0.69
C TYR A 17 25.07 -11.41 1.14
N ILE A 18 24.49 -11.70 2.31
CA ILE A 18 24.15 -13.07 2.67
C ILE A 18 22.94 -13.43 1.81
N LYS A 19 23.24 -14.13 0.71
CA LYS A 19 22.28 -14.74 -0.20
C LYS A 19 21.47 -15.77 0.60
N GLY A 20 20.24 -15.41 0.98
CA GLY A 20 19.25 -16.41 1.37
C GLY A 20 18.95 -17.29 0.16
N ASP A 21 18.97 -18.60 0.36
CA ASP A 21 18.83 -19.58 -0.72
C ASP A 21 17.49 -19.45 -1.46
N SER A 22 17.54 -19.76 -2.76
CA SER A 22 16.48 -19.75 -3.79
C SER A 22 16.21 -18.40 -4.47
N VAL A 23 17.10 -18.02 -5.40
CA VAL A 23 17.00 -16.81 -6.24
C VAL A 23 17.16 -17.20 -7.72
N ASP A 24 16.29 -18.05 -8.26
CA ASP A 24 16.29 -18.41 -9.69
C ASP A 24 15.07 -17.88 -10.47
N ASP A 25 14.12 -17.19 -9.83
CA ASP A 25 12.97 -16.55 -10.50
C ASP A 25 13.00 -15.02 -10.49
N VAL A 26 14.06 -14.41 -9.94
CA VAL A 26 14.10 -12.96 -9.76
C VAL A 26 14.69 -12.32 -11.02
N ILE A 27 13.91 -11.42 -11.62
CA ILE A 27 14.31 -10.33 -12.53
C ILE A 27 14.41 -10.71 -14.03
N SER A 28 13.32 -10.47 -14.78
CA SER A 28 13.29 -10.54 -16.25
C SER A 28 13.37 -9.16 -16.93
N THR A 29 13.80 -8.09 -16.25
CA THR A 29 13.96 -6.75 -16.84
C THR A 29 15.42 -6.25 -16.79
N PRO A 30 16.04 -5.87 -17.92
CA PRO A 30 17.48 -5.62 -18.02
C PRO A 30 18.00 -4.43 -17.17
N ASN A 31 17.12 -3.51 -16.74
CA ASN A 31 17.50 -2.33 -15.95
C ASN A 31 17.22 -2.48 -14.44
N ALA A 32 16.39 -3.44 -14.03
CA ALA A 32 16.11 -3.68 -12.61
C ALA A 32 17.32 -4.33 -11.91
N ASP A 33 18.03 -5.21 -12.61
CA ASP A 33 19.26 -5.86 -12.12
C ASP A 33 20.34 -4.87 -11.71
N GLU A 34 20.57 -3.86 -12.54
CA GLU A 34 21.62 -2.86 -12.31
C GLU A 34 21.28 -1.95 -11.12
N LEU A 35 20.01 -1.58 -10.98
CA LEU A 35 19.52 -0.80 -9.84
C LEU A 35 19.58 -1.58 -8.53
N VAL A 36 19.17 -2.85 -8.54
CA VAL A 36 19.25 -3.72 -7.35
C VAL A 36 20.70 -3.91 -6.92
N LYS A 37 21.61 -4.20 -7.86
CA LYS A 37 23.05 -4.37 -7.57
C LYS A 37 23.68 -3.12 -6.97
N ASN A 38 23.26 -1.95 -7.43
CA ASN A 38 23.88 -0.68 -7.04
C ASN A 38 23.16 0.04 -5.88
N GLY A 39 21.99 -0.44 -5.44
CA GLY A 39 21.21 0.18 -4.36
C GLY A 39 20.75 1.62 -4.63
N ASN A 40 20.83 2.07 -5.88
CA ASN A 40 20.69 3.49 -6.25
C ASN A 40 19.23 3.93 -6.47
N PHE A 41 18.26 3.28 -5.82
CA PHE A 41 16.82 3.50 -6.04
C PHE A 41 16.37 4.95 -5.84
N PHE A 42 17.04 5.67 -4.93
CA PHE A 42 16.67 7.03 -4.52
C PHE A 42 17.71 8.10 -4.92
N LYS A 43 18.58 7.77 -5.87
CA LYS A 43 19.73 8.62 -6.26
C LYS A 43 19.30 9.92 -6.93
N ASP A 44 18.39 9.82 -7.89
CA ASP A 44 17.91 10.94 -8.69
C ASP A 44 16.47 10.68 -9.15
N LYS A 45 15.85 11.71 -9.74
CA LYS A 45 14.46 11.67 -10.18
C LYS A 45 14.17 10.56 -11.21
N THR A 46 15.14 10.23 -12.06
CA THR A 46 14.99 9.15 -13.06
C THR A 46 14.98 7.79 -12.36
N ALA A 47 15.93 7.55 -11.46
CA ALA A 47 16.02 6.32 -10.68
C ALA A 47 14.78 6.13 -9.80
N ILE A 48 14.31 7.18 -9.13
CA ILE A 48 13.11 7.17 -8.28
C ILE A 48 11.88 6.75 -9.09
N ASN A 49 11.59 7.43 -10.19
CA ASN A 49 10.41 7.11 -11.00
C ASN A 49 10.49 5.71 -11.61
N PHE A 50 11.68 5.28 -12.07
CA PHE A 50 11.87 3.91 -12.53
C PHE A 50 11.59 2.90 -11.42
N ALA A 51 12.17 3.08 -10.23
CA ALA A 51 11.99 2.17 -9.10
C ALA A 51 10.51 2.10 -8.67
N LEU A 52 9.81 3.23 -8.60
CA LEU A 52 8.39 3.27 -8.26
C LEU A 52 7.50 2.55 -9.29
N ASN A 53 7.87 2.61 -10.57
CA ASN A 53 7.17 1.91 -11.65
C ASN A 53 7.43 0.41 -11.62
N GLU A 54 8.69 -0.03 -11.52
CA GLU A 54 9.02 -1.46 -11.46
C GLU A 54 8.44 -2.13 -10.21
N ALA A 55 8.52 -1.46 -9.05
CA ALA A 55 7.98 -1.97 -7.79
C ALA A 55 6.45 -2.15 -7.80
N LYS A 56 5.75 -1.58 -8.78
CA LYS A 56 4.30 -1.76 -8.90
C LYS A 56 3.91 -3.21 -9.19
N GLU A 57 4.66 -3.86 -10.07
CA GLU A 57 4.32 -5.18 -10.64
C GLU A 57 5.27 -6.28 -10.14
N ASN A 58 6.33 -5.93 -9.40
CA ASN A 58 7.33 -6.86 -8.89
C ASN A 58 7.44 -6.76 -7.36
N GLU A 59 6.81 -7.71 -6.66
CA GLU A 59 6.74 -7.74 -5.19
C GLU A 59 8.12 -7.86 -4.52
N ILE A 60 9.03 -8.65 -5.11
CA ILE A 60 10.39 -8.83 -4.57
C ILE A 60 11.18 -7.52 -4.72
N PHE A 61 11.09 -6.88 -5.89
CA PHE A 61 11.71 -5.58 -6.10
C PHE A 61 11.11 -4.51 -5.18
N ASN A 62 9.78 -4.53 -4.98
CA ASN A 62 9.11 -3.66 -4.02
C ASN A 62 9.63 -3.84 -2.59
N ALA A 63 9.83 -5.09 -2.16
CA ALA A 63 10.40 -5.38 -0.85
C ALA A 63 11.82 -4.80 -0.73
N ILE A 64 12.66 -5.00 -1.74
CA ILE A 64 14.03 -4.47 -1.75
C ILE A 64 14.04 -2.94 -1.61
N ILE A 65 13.18 -2.21 -2.33
CA ILE A 65 13.16 -0.74 -2.24
C ILE A 65 12.72 -0.24 -0.86
N ILE A 66 11.74 -0.89 -0.23
CA ILE A 66 11.21 -0.50 1.09
C ILE A 66 12.25 -0.80 2.17
N GLU A 67 12.90 -1.95 2.09
CA GLU A 67 13.95 -2.34 3.01
C GLU A 67 15.16 -1.40 2.92
N ASN A 68 15.54 -0.99 1.70
CA ASN A 68 16.59 0.01 1.48
C ASN A 68 16.19 1.40 1.95
N ALA A 69 14.95 1.83 1.75
CA ALA A 69 14.46 3.12 2.24
C ALA A 69 14.55 3.17 3.78
N TYR A 70 14.03 2.15 4.46
CA TYR A 70 14.09 2.06 5.91
C TYR A 70 15.54 2.06 6.42
N HIS A 71 16.42 1.27 5.81
CA HIS A 71 17.83 1.23 6.19
C HIS A 71 18.52 2.58 6.00
N SER A 72 18.26 3.26 4.88
CA SER A 72 18.88 4.55 4.57
C SER A 72 18.54 5.63 5.59
N ILE A 73 17.33 5.59 6.15
CA ILE A 73 16.85 6.58 7.13
C ILE A 73 17.21 6.18 8.56
N ASN A 74 17.13 4.88 8.90
CA ASN A 74 17.24 4.42 10.28
C ASN A 74 18.59 3.73 10.61
N GLY A 75 19.42 3.46 9.60
CA GLY A 75 20.73 2.81 9.75
C GLY A 75 20.69 1.35 10.18
N ASN A 76 19.52 0.70 10.17
CA ASN A 76 19.35 -0.68 10.59
C ASN A 76 18.17 -1.37 9.87
N TYR A 77 18.09 -2.68 10.02
CA TYR A 77 17.05 -3.53 9.42
C TYR A 77 16.12 -4.15 10.48
N CYS A 78 16.14 -3.70 11.74
CA CYS A 78 15.44 -4.40 12.81
C CYS A 78 13.91 -4.43 12.61
N TYR A 79 13.33 -3.33 12.16
CA TYR A 79 11.88 -3.23 11.95
C TYR A 79 11.40 -4.05 10.75
N ILE A 80 12.17 -4.08 9.65
CA ILE A 80 11.77 -4.78 8.42
C ILE A 80 11.76 -6.30 8.55
N ASN A 81 12.50 -6.85 9.52
CA ASN A 81 12.53 -8.28 9.78
C ASN A 81 11.22 -8.77 10.40
N ASN A 82 10.57 -7.94 11.22
CA ASN A 82 9.30 -8.24 11.88
C ASN A 82 8.44 -6.96 11.93
N PRO A 83 7.89 -6.52 10.79
CA PRO A 83 7.04 -5.33 10.76
C PRO A 83 5.80 -5.55 11.62
N ILE A 84 5.50 -4.57 12.47
CA ILE A 84 4.30 -4.58 13.30
C ILE A 84 3.24 -3.71 12.61
N VAL A 85 2.09 -4.31 12.32
CA VAL A 85 0.88 -3.62 11.85
C VAL A 85 -0.02 -3.39 13.06
N ASN A 86 -0.16 -2.14 13.50
CA ASN A 86 -1.05 -1.78 14.60
C ASN A 86 -2.47 -1.47 14.09
N GLN A 87 -3.38 -1.07 14.98
CA GLN A 87 -4.78 -0.77 14.64
C GLN A 87 -4.92 0.43 13.69
N LEU A 88 -4.07 1.47 13.84
CA LEU A 88 -4.05 2.63 12.94
C LEU A 88 -3.57 2.23 11.54
N ASP A 89 -2.52 1.38 11.48
CA ASP A 89 -2.04 0.82 10.23
C ASP A 89 -3.15 0.00 9.56
N MET A 90 -3.80 -0.90 10.30
CA MET A 90 -4.87 -1.75 9.79
C MET A 90 -6.02 -0.91 9.21
N ALA A 91 -6.50 0.10 9.93
CA ALA A 91 -7.57 0.96 9.45
C ALA A 91 -7.19 1.71 8.17
N ASN A 92 -5.98 2.27 8.09
CA ASN A 92 -5.50 2.95 6.90
C ASN A 92 -5.28 1.99 5.72
N ILE A 93 -4.74 0.78 5.96
CA ILE A 93 -4.59 -0.26 4.94
C ILE A 93 -5.96 -0.63 4.35
N ILE A 94 -6.96 -0.89 5.19
CA ILE A 94 -8.33 -1.21 4.76
C ILE A 94 -8.93 -0.06 3.95
N ALA A 95 -8.86 1.17 4.47
CA ALA A 95 -9.40 2.36 3.81
C ALA A 95 -8.77 2.59 2.42
N ARG A 96 -7.45 2.43 2.30
CA ARG A 96 -6.73 2.58 1.03
C ARG A 96 -7.12 1.51 0.02
N LYS A 97 -7.18 0.24 0.44
CA LYS A 97 -7.57 -0.87 -0.44
C LYS A 97 -9.03 -0.73 -0.90
N ALA A 98 -9.94 -0.38 0.01
CA ALA A 98 -11.34 -0.14 -0.31
C ALA A 98 -11.55 1.08 -1.23
N SER A 99 -10.83 2.18 -1.00
CA SER A 99 -10.88 3.38 -1.86
C SER A 99 -10.50 3.08 -3.31
N LYS A 100 -9.54 2.16 -3.53
CA LYS A 100 -9.18 1.72 -4.88
C LYS A 100 -10.31 0.96 -5.56
N LEU A 101 -10.91 -0.01 -4.86
CA LEU A 101 -12.07 -0.76 -5.38
C LEU A 101 -13.23 0.19 -5.72
N LEU A 102 -13.44 1.21 -4.88
CA LEU A 102 -14.47 2.23 -5.11
C LEU A 102 -14.20 3.11 -6.33
N GLN A 103 -12.95 3.55 -6.53
CA GLN A 103 -12.60 4.38 -7.68
C GLN A 103 -12.91 3.65 -9.00
N GLU A 104 -12.75 2.33 -9.04
CA GLU A 104 -13.11 1.53 -10.21
C GLU A 104 -14.61 1.60 -10.55
N GLU A 105 -15.45 1.74 -9.53
CA GLU A 105 -16.90 1.88 -9.70
C GLU A 105 -17.33 3.33 -9.97
N ILE A 106 -16.62 4.32 -9.39
CA ILE A 106 -16.83 5.75 -9.67
C ILE A 106 -16.54 6.06 -11.13
N ASP A 107 -15.44 5.54 -11.67
CA ASP A 107 -15.03 5.75 -13.05
C ASP A 107 -16.04 5.19 -14.07
N LYS A 108 -16.88 4.24 -13.65
CA LYS A 108 -18.00 3.71 -14.44
C LYS A 108 -19.21 4.68 -14.47
N GLY A 109 -19.11 5.85 -13.85
CA GLY A 109 -20.07 6.95 -13.98
C GLY A 109 -21.24 6.90 -13.00
N ASN A 110 -21.08 6.24 -11.85
CA ASN A 110 -22.15 6.11 -10.87
C ASN A 110 -22.14 7.30 -9.87
N PRO A 111 -23.17 8.17 -9.88
CA PRO A 111 -23.22 9.40 -9.09
C PRO A 111 -23.45 9.18 -7.59
N HIS A 112 -23.71 7.93 -7.16
CA HIS A 112 -24.06 7.59 -5.78
C HIS A 112 -22.87 7.51 -4.83
N TYR A 113 -21.65 7.78 -5.31
CA TYR A 113 -20.42 7.56 -4.57
C TYR A 113 -19.85 8.77 -3.84
N VAL A 114 -20.50 9.94 -3.91
CA VAL A 114 -20.06 11.16 -3.22
C VAL A 114 -19.98 10.98 -1.69
N THR A 115 -20.83 10.13 -1.10
CA THR A 115 -20.82 9.84 0.34
C THR A 115 -20.08 8.54 0.73
N ALA A 116 -19.52 7.81 -0.25
CA ALA A 116 -18.98 6.48 -0.03
C ALA A 116 -17.80 6.46 0.95
N GLY A 117 -16.88 7.43 0.84
CA GLY A 117 -15.73 7.54 1.75
C GLY A 117 -16.15 7.66 3.22
N SER A 118 -17.11 8.55 3.54
CA SER A 118 -17.58 8.73 4.92
C SER A 118 -18.26 7.49 5.51
N ILE A 119 -18.99 6.72 4.70
CA ILE A 119 -19.65 5.48 5.13
C ILE A 119 -18.59 4.39 5.33
N LEU A 120 -17.60 4.32 4.44
CA LEU A 120 -16.47 3.40 4.56
C LEU A 120 -15.71 3.64 5.86
N ASP A 121 -15.37 4.88 6.19
CA ASP A 121 -14.65 5.22 7.43
C ASP A 121 -15.43 4.81 8.68
N GLN A 122 -16.76 5.00 8.68
CA GLN A 122 -17.63 4.57 9.78
C GLN A 122 -17.65 3.05 9.94
N LEU A 123 -17.72 2.30 8.84
CA LEU A 123 -17.65 0.84 8.89
C LEU A 123 -16.30 0.34 9.39
N ILE A 124 -15.21 0.98 8.98
CA ILE A 124 -13.86 0.64 9.45
C ILE A 124 -13.74 0.87 10.96
N VAL A 125 -14.17 2.03 11.45
CA VAL A 125 -14.17 2.35 12.90
C VAL A 125 -15.04 1.40 13.72
N ALA A 126 -16.13 0.88 13.14
CA ALA A 126 -16.97 -0.12 13.80
C ALA A 126 -16.29 -1.49 13.92
N GLU A 127 -15.40 -1.86 13.00
CA GLU A 127 -14.71 -3.16 12.98
C GLU A 127 -13.31 -3.10 13.63
N VAL A 128 -12.62 -1.96 13.59
CA VAL A 128 -11.26 -1.79 14.12
C VAL A 128 -11.30 -1.01 15.44
N SER A 129 -11.18 -1.76 16.55
CA SER A 129 -11.23 -1.18 17.89
C SER A 129 -10.11 -0.17 18.15
N GLY A 130 -10.46 0.96 18.80
CA GLY A 130 -9.51 1.99 19.23
C GLY A 130 -9.11 2.99 18.13
N VAL A 131 -9.81 2.99 17.00
CA VAL A 131 -9.60 3.92 15.88
C VAL A 131 -10.82 4.82 15.73
N ASN A 132 -10.62 6.10 15.41
CA ASN A 132 -11.67 7.05 15.04
C ASN A 132 -11.55 7.43 13.56
N THR A 133 -12.58 8.08 13.01
CA THR A 133 -12.57 8.46 11.58
C THR A 133 -11.44 9.43 11.24
N ILE A 134 -11.04 10.31 12.16
CA ILE A 134 -9.91 11.23 11.97
C ILE A 134 -8.56 10.51 11.84
N ASP A 135 -8.45 9.29 12.38
CA ASP A 135 -7.23 8.48 12.30
C ASP A 135 -7.05 7.82 10.92
N ILE A 136 -8.12 7.80 10.11
CA ILE A 136 -8.11 7.33 8.72
C ILE A 136 -7.69 8.51 7.83
N ASN A 137 -6.39 8.73 7.72
CA ASN A 137 -5.83 9.83 6.96
C ASN A 137 -4.51 9.40 6.32
N ASN A 138 -4.52 9.26 4.98
CA ASN A 138 -3.35 8.78 4.24
C ASN A 138 -2.12 9.69 4.42
N SER A 139 -2.32 11.00 4.47
CA SER A 139 -1.20 11.95 4.60
C SER A 139 -0.54 11.83 5.96
N ASP A 140 -1.35 11.70 7.02
CA ASP A 140 -0.85 11.51 8.39
C ASP A 140 -0.24 10.13 8.56
N TRP A 141 -0.85 9.09 7.98
CA TRP A 141 -0.29 7.74 7.99
C TRP A 141 1.08 7.71 7.31
N VAL A 142 1.19 8.30 6.11
CA VAL A 142 2.45 8.38 5.36
C VAL A 142 3.53 9.19 6.10
N ALA A 143 3.14 10.15 6.94
CA ALA A 143 4.08 10.93 7.74
C ALA A 143 4.59 10.21 8.99
N ASN A 144 3.84 9.23 9.51
CA ASN A 144 4.07 8.66 10.84
C ASN A 144 4.38 7.17 10.84
N ASN A 145 3.86 6.39 9.89
CA ASN A 145 4.17 4.97 9.80
C ASN A 145 5.66 4.78 9.41
N PRO A 146 6.42 3.88 10.07
CA PRO A 146 7.87 3.80 9.88
C PRO A 146 8.33 3.56 8.43
N LEU A 147 7.62 2.70 7.68
CA LEU A 147 8.01 2.36 6.30
C LEU A 147 7.61 3.45 5.32
N THR A 148 6.38 3.95 5.43
CA THR A 148 5.90 5.03 4.56
C THR A 148 6.69 6.32 4.77
N LYS A 149 7.02 6.65 6.02
CA LYS A 149 7.86 7.80 6.37
C LYS A 149 9.27 7.67 5.79
N ALA A 150 9.88 6.49 5.88
CA ALA A 150 11.21 6.25 5.32
C ALA A 150 11.20 6.42 3.79
N MET A 151 10.23 5.79 3.11
CA MET A 151 10.01 5.97 1.67
C MET A 151 9.84 7.44 1.30
N LYS A 152 8.99 8.18 2.03
CA LYS A 152 8.75 9.60 1.80
C LYS A 152 10.03 10.44 1.91
N LEU A 153 10.85 10.18 2.94
CA LEU A 153 12.10 10.90 3.15
C LEU A 153 13.14 10.60 2.07
N CYS A 154 13.23 9.34 1.60
CA CYS A 154 14.13 8.97 0.51
C CYS A 154 13.71 9.57 -0.84
N ILE A 155 12.40 9.63 -1.11
CA ILE A 155 11.86 10.14 -2.38
C ILE A 155 11.90 11.67 -2.42
N GLY A 156 11.52 12.34 -1.33
CA GLY A 156 11.41 13.80 -1.27
C GLY A 156 10.50 14.35 -2.37
N ASP A 157 10.88 15.49 -2.96
CA ASP A 157 10.16 16.10 -4.10
C ASP A 157 10.72 15.64 -5.47
N ASN A 158 11.66 14.70 -5.49
CA ASN A 158 12.37 14.27 -6.70
C ASN A 158 11.62 13.19 -7.49
N HIS A 159 10.34 13.41 -7.79
CA HIS A 159 9.50 12.45 -8.52
C HIS A 159 8.54 13.15 -9.51
N ASP A 160 7.82 12.36 -10.32
CA ASP A 160 6.75 12.83 -11.22
C ASP A 160 5.34 12.40 -10.78
N GLN A 161 5.23 11.66 -9.68
CA GLN A 161 3.95 11.17 -9.17
C GLN A 161 3.02 12.32 -8.76
N ALA A 162 1.78 12.32 -9.27
CA ALA A 162 0.78 13.34 -8.95
C ALA A 162 0.31 13.28 -7.49
N ASP A 163 0.20 12.07 -6.92
CA ASP A 163 -0.04 11.84 -5.50
C ASP A 163 0.96 10.80 -4.99
N ILE A 164 2.09 11.30 -4.48
CA ILE A 164 3.15 10.46 -3.95
C ILE A 164 2.75 9.73 -2.66
N ASN A 165 1.87 10.32 -1.85
CA ASN A 165 1.39 9.65 -0.64
C ASN A 165 0.59 8.40 -1.02
N ALA A 166 -0.25 8.48 -2.06
CA ALA A 166 -0.96 7.32 -2.58
C ALA A 166 0.02 6.23 -3.06
N VAL A 167 1.02 6.59 -3.86
CA VAL A 167 2.02 5.63 -4.37
C VAL A 167 2.81 4.98 -3.24
N ILE A 168 3.29 5.75 -2.26
CA ILE A 168 4.02 5.23 -1.10
C ILE A 168 3.13 4.29 -0.28
N SER A 169 1.90 4.71 0.02
CA SER A 169 0.93 3.92 0.77
C SER A 169 0.70 2.56 0.11
N ASP A 170 0.57 2.54 -1.22
CA ASP A 170 0.35 1.32 -2.00
C ASP A 170 1.53 0.36 -1.93
N ARG A 171 2.76 0.86 -2.11
CA ARG A 171 3.98 0.05 -2.05
C ARG A 171 4.16 -0.57 -0.67
N VAL A 172 3.90 0.20 0.39
CA VAL A 172 4.00 -0.29 1.78
C VAL A 172 2.89 -1.29 2.11
N ILE A 173 1.66 -1.11 1.62
CA ILE A 173 0.59 -2.11 1.76
C ILE A 173 1.01 -3.43 1.10
N GLN A 174 1.52 -3.39 -0.13
CA GLN A 174 2.02 -4.59 -0.83
C GLN A 174 3.14 -5.28 -0.03
N TYR A 175 4.01 -4.51 0.61
CA TYR A 175 5.06 -5.06 1.46
C TYR A 175 4.55 -5.74 2.73
N TYR A 176 3.56 -5.14 3.42
CA TYR A 176 2.94 -5.79 4.56
C TYR A 176 2.27 -7.10 4.15
N GLN A 177 1.56 -7.13 3.02
CA GLN A 177 0.97 -8.35 2.48
C GLN A 177 2.02 -9.42 2.15
N TYR A 178 3.14 -9.02 1.54
CA TYR A 178 4.28 -9.90 1.28
C TYR A 178 4.85 -10.53 2.58
N LYS A 179 4.87 -9.79 3.69
CA LYS A 179 5.38 -10.28 4.99
C LYS A 179 4.35 -11.05 5.83
N MET A 180 3.05 -10.82 5.63
CA MET A 180 1.96 -11.47 6.40
C MET A 180 1.72 -12.93 5.99
N GLY A 181 2.25 -13.38 4.84
CA GLY A 181 1.99 -14.71 4.30
C GLY A 181 0.69 -14.76 3.49
N GLU A 182 0.58 -15.75 2.60
CA GLU A 182 -0.46 -15.79 1.56
C GLU A 182 -1.89 -15.82 2.12
N GLN A 183 -2.14 -16.63 3.16
CA GLN A 183 -3.47 -16.78 3.74
C GLN A 183 -3.96 -15.50 4.44
N ASP A 184 -3.13 -14.89 5.28
CA ASP A 184 -3.49 -13.66 6.00
C ASP A 184 -3.67 -12.47 5.03
N SER A 185 -2.86 -12.43 3.96
CA SER A 185 -3.03 -11.46 2.88
C SER A 185 -4.37 -11.63 2.16
N LEU A 186 -4.75 -12.86 1.83
CA LEU A 186 -6.03 -13.18 1.21
C LEU A 186 -7.21 -12.86 2.13
N ASP A 187 -7.09 -13.14 3.42
CA ASP A 187 -8.12 -12.84 4.41
C ASP A 187 -8.34 -11.32 4.57
N LEU A 188 -7.26 -10.53 4.54
CA LEU A 188 -7.35 -9.07 4.49
C LEU A 188 -8.05 -8.60 3.20
N ASP A 189 -7.71 -9.15 2.04
CA ASP A 189 -8.36 -8.82 0.77
C ASP A 189 -9.86 -9.14 0.79
N ASN A 190 -10.22 -10.32 1.30
CA ASN A 190 -11.62 -10.74 1.43
C ASN A 190 -12.39 -9.87 2.42
N HIS A 191 -11.75 -9.48 3.53
CA HIS A 191 -12.33 -8.56 4.50
C HIS A 191 -12.62 -7.19 3.87
N VAL A 192 -11.64 -6.61 3.16
CA VAL A 192 -11.81 -5.34 2.43
C VAL A 192 -12.95 -5.43 1.41
N LYS A 193 -13.03 -6.51 0.65
CA LYS A 193 -14.10 -6.76 -0.32
C LYS A 193 -15.47 -6.78 0.35
N ARG A 194 -15.60 -7.54 1.45
CA ARG A 194 -16.85 -7.63 2.22
C ARG A 194 -17.28 -6.26 2.74
N LEU A 195 -16.36 -5.50 3.33
CA LEU A 195 -16.64 -4.20 3.93
C LEU A 195 -17.05 -3.18 2.86
N THR A 196 -16.37 -3.19 1.71
CA THR A 196 -16.73 -2.39 0.53
C THR A 196 -18.14 -2.78 0.02
N GLY A 197 -18.43 -4.08 -0.09
CA GLY A 197 -19.75 -4.58 -0.47
C GLY A 197 -20.86 -4.13 0.50
N THR A 198 -20.61 -4.17 1.80
CA THR A 198 -21.54 -3.70 2.84
C THR A 198 -21.83 -2.20 2.73
N MET A 199 -20.81 -1.37 2.48
CA MET A 199 -21.01 0.06 2.24
C MET A 199 -21.84 0.29 0.97
N LEU A 200 -21.52 -0.39 -0.13
CA LEU A 200 -22.27 -0.29 -1.39
C LEU A 200 -23.74 -0.68 -1.21
N PHE A 201 -24.00 -1.75 -0.44
CA PHE A 201 -25.34 -2.15 -0.04
C PHE A 201 -26.02 -1.08 0.81
N THR A 202 -25.33 -0.47 1.77
CA THR A 202 -25.87 0.62 2.61
C THR A 202 -26.30 1.82 1.79
N ILE A 203 -25.48 2.23 0.82
CA ILE A 203 -25.78 3.34 -0.11
C ILE A 203 -27.01 2.98 -0.95
N SER A 204 -27.05 1.77 -1.52
CA SER A 204 -28.15 1.31 -2.37
C SER A 204 -29.45 1.04 -1.61
N GLY A 205 -29.37 0.56 -0.38
CA GLY A 205 -30.51 0.30 0.52
C GLY A 205 -31.13 1.59 1.04
N SER A 206 -30.31 2.60 1.34
CA SER A 206 -30.78 3.97 1.60
C SER A 206 -31.54 4.55 0.40
N GLN A 207 -31.22 4.09 -0.82
CA GLN A 207 -31.90 4.46 -2.06
C GLN A 207 -33.11 3.59 -2.42
N LYS A 208 -33.27 2.37 -1.88
CA LYS A 208 -34.49 1.55 -2.04
C LYS A 208 -35.73 2.16 -1.42
N ASN A 209 -35.54 3.07 -0.46
CA ASN A 209 -36.62 3.93 0.00
C ASN A 209 -37.03 4.98 -1.07
N ASN A 210 -36.38 5.00 -2.26
CA ASN A 210 -36.66 5.88 -3.39
C ASN A 210 -36.76 5.22 -4.79
N SER A 211 -36.24 4.01 -5.09
CA SER A 211 -36.58 3.29 -6.36
C SER A 211 -36.14 1.81 -6.43
N MET A 212 -36.81 1.05 -7.33
CA MET A 212 -36.89 -0.41 -7.50
C MET A 212 -35.59 -1.24 -7.63
N VAL A 213 -35.72 -2.53 -7.29
CA VAL A 213 -34.69 -3.55 -7.02
C VAL A 213 -34.71 -4.63 -8.09
N THR A 214 -33.64 -4.81 -8.88
CA THR A 214 -33.44 -6.10 -9.58
C THR A 214 -32.01 -6.46 -9.99
N ASP A 215 -30.99 -5.60 -9.83
CA ASP A 215 -29.62 -5.87 -10.34
C ASP A 215 -28.51 -6.05 -9.27
N GLN A 216 -28.86 -6.09 -7.98
CA GLN A 216 -27.85 -6.04 -6.89
C GLN A 216 -27.01 -7.33 -6.72
N ASP A 217 -27.58 -8.50 -6.93
CA ASP A 217 -26.87 -9.77 -6.67
C ASP A 217 -25.81 -10.07 -7.75
N ASN A 218 -26.08 -9.68 -8.99
CA ASN A 218 -25.10 -9.78 -10.08
C ASN A 218 -23.96 -8.79 -9.87
N PHE A 219 -24.26 -7.57 -9.38
CA PHE A 219 -23.26 -6.55 -9.10
C PHE A 219 -22.27 -6.94 -7.98
N ILE A 220 -22.77 -7.52 -6.87
CA ILE A 220 -21.90 -8.02 -5.78
C ILE A 220 -21.00 -9.15 -6.30
N ARG A 221 -21.52 -10.02 -7.16
CA ARG A 221 -20.76 -11.08 -7.80
C ARG A 221 -19.65 -10.53 -8.71
N ASP A 222 -19.95 -9.51 -9.50
CA ASP A 222 -18.99 -8.87 -10.41
C ASP A 222 -17.83 -8.19 -9.66
N LEU A 223 -18.08 -7.61 -8.49
CA LEU A 223 -17.04 -7.04 -7.62
C LEU A 223 -16.09 -8.10 -7.05
N ILE A 224 -16.63 -9.27 -6.71
CA ILE A 224 -15.83 -10.42 -6.25
C ILE A 224 -14.95 -10.92 -7.40
N GLU A 225 -15.47 -10.96 -8.63
CA GLU A 225 -14.74 -11.43 -9.82
C GLU A 225 -13.69 -10.40 -10.34
N LEU A 226 -13.98 -9.10 -10.25
CA LEU A 226 -13.05 -8.02 -10.63
C LEU A 226 -11.81 -7.99 -9.73
N GLY A 227 -11.99 -8.11 -8.42
CA GLY A 227 -10.89 -8.13 -7.46
C GLY A 227 -10.08 -9.44 -7.41
N ASN A 228 -10.41 -10.43 -8.25
CA ASN A 228 -9.64 -11.66 -8.43
C ASN A 228 -8.75 -11.63 -9.68
N LYS A 229 -8.76 -10.53 -10.45
CA LYS A 229 -7.87 -10.33 -11.59
C LYS A 229 -6.64 -9.53 -11.15
N PRO A 230 -5.42 -9.94 -11.51
CA PRO A 230 -4.25 -9.09 -11.33
C PRO A 230 -4.49 -7.78 -12.09
N ALA A 231 -4.27 -6.65 -11.41
CA ALA A 231 -4.58 -5.31 -11.90
C ALA A 231 -3.58 -4.86 -12.98
N SER A 232 -3.61 -5.51 -14.15
CA SER A 232 -2.63 -5.27 -15.22
C SER A 232 -2.90 -4.02 -16.06
N ASN A 233 -3.88 -3.17 -15.73
CA ASN A 233 -4.18 -1.98 -16.53
C ASN A 233 -4.25 -0.70 -15.69
N LYS A 234 -3.23 0.14 -15.92
CA LYS A 234 -3.16 1.62 -15.80
C LYS A 234 -4.15 2.29 -14.84
N ARG A 235 -3.64 2.80 -13.71
CA ARG A 235 -4.21 3.98 -13.04
C ARG A 235 -3.07 4.84 -12.52
N ASP A 236 -2.94 6.02 -13.09
CA ASP A 236 -2.18 7.12 -12.52
C ASP A 236 -2.76 7.45 -11.13
N ALA A 237 -1.92 7.95 -10.23
CA ALA A 237 -2.33 8.37 -8.91
C ALA A 237 -3.37 9.50 -9.03
N VAL A 238 -4.64 9.22 -8.71
CA VAL A 238 -5.72 10.21 -8.74
C VAL A 238 -5.97 10.77 -7.34
N TYR A 239 -5.84 12.08 -7.28
CA TYR A 239 -6.08 12.97 -6.15
C TYR A 239 -7.47 12.76 -5.54
N ILE A 240 -7.53 12.47 -4.23
CA ILE A 240 -8.76 12.62 -3.44
C ILE A 240 -8.71 14.02 -2.84
N SER A 241 -9.55 14.94 -3.36
CA SER A 241 -9.76 16.21 -2.68
C SER A 241 -10.44 15.95 -1.35
N SER A 242 -9.81 16.37 -0.26
CA SER A 242 -10.44 16.49 1.05
C SER A 242 -11.68 17.38 0.92
N TYR A 243 -12.87 16.79 1.00
CA TYR A 243 -14.12 17.55 1.02
C TYR A 243 -14.36 18.08 2.44
N ALA A 244 -14.53 19.40 2.52
CA ALA A 244 -14.94 20.18 3.69
C ALA A 244 -16.45 20.06 3.95
#